data_AF-A0A835G6E8-F1
#
_entry.id   AF-A0A835G6E8-F1
#
_cell.length_a   1.000
_cell.length_b   1.000
_cell.length_c   1.000
_cell.angle_alpha   90.00
_cell.angle_beta   90.00
_cell.angle_gamma   90.00
#
_symmetry.space_group_name_H-M   'P 1'
#
loop_
_entity.id
_entity.type
_entity.pdbx_description
1 polymer ?
#
loop_
_entity_poly.entity_id
_entity_poly.type
_entity_poly.pdbx_seq_one_letter_code
_entity_poly.pdbx_strand_id
1 'polypeptide(L)'
;MNYRKPQNGKANCTASPSELATFTSDFGVTFGVMMEEDLALYNVEQLKGLKNFILTGDWQSELPLFSAAQFAPSWTYTNNVNLVSTSAIYSGKAGLKTGSGSLIVADLQKNCENEVSAVPLVVTPENFLAEDLSLYVMKQLDLQASANGYTETICHRSFCCDFYVKTAKDVKTESTYNLATFNGVRPFGANHNVATQICVLSGSQNNVNFERISITANFTKQSSQYPIVQSTAVPTEAFNFEVKNNGVTEVTFELENGKNIMNFGVFGKTAKVDLEKDYVVEKNSTDIAQSDFVEYFFNEDVQEFVDYLWIRLRVLIVVVSIYFLEMM
;
A
#
# COMPACT_ATOMS: atom_id res chain seq x y z
N MET A 1 14.91 -7.16 14.62
CA MET A 1 15.42 -7.25 13.24
C MET A 1 14.21 -7.39 12.35
N ASN A 2 14.04 -6.51 11.36
CA ASN A 2 12.95 -6.64 10.40
C ASN A 2 13.47 -7.49 9.26
N TYR A 3 12.83 -8.63 9.01
CA TYR A 3 13.18 -9.50 7.89
C TYR A 3 12.83 -8.78 6.59
N ARG A 4 13.78 -8.62 5.68
CA ARG A 4 13.53 -8.09 4.33
C ARG A 4 13.69 -9.21 3.32
N LYS A 5 12.78 -9.28 2.35
CA LYS A 5 12.90 -10.23 1.25
C LYS A 5 14.22 -9.97 0.51
N PRO A 6 15.05 -10.99 0.27
CA PRO A 6 16.27 -10.82 -0.51
C PRO A 6 15.93 -10.41 -1.95
N GLN A 7 16.67 -9.43 -2.48
CA GLN A 7 16.46 -8.87 -3.83
C GLN A 7 16.50 -9.93 -4.95
N ASN A 8 17.19 -11.05 -4.72
CA ASN A 8 17.21 -12.21 -5.60
C ASN A 8 17.58 -13.47 -4.80
N GLY A 9 17.37 -14.66 -5.40
CA GLY A 9 17.74 -15.94 -4.80
C GLY A 9 19.25 -16.19 -4.68
N LYS A 10 20.11 -15.20 -4.99
CA LYS A 10 21.57 -15.27 -4.79
C LYS A 10 22.03 -14.46 -3.59
N ALA A 11 21.24 -13.48 -3.14
CA ALA A 11 21.59 -12.62 -2.01
C ALA A 11 21.25 -13.31 -0.69
N ASN A 12 22.27 -13.70 0.08
CA ASN A 12 22.12 -14.28 1.42
C ASN A 12 22.08 -13.18 2.51
N CYS A 13 21.30 -12.12 2.26
CA CYS A 13 21.16 -11.02 3.21
C CYS A 13 20.02 -11.34 4.18
N THR A 14 20.31 -12.07 5.25
CA THR A 14 19.33 -12.44 6.30
C THR A 14 19.12 -11.34 7.36
N ALA A 15 19.94 -10.29 7.36
CA ALA A 15 19.81 -9.15 8.26
C ALA A 15 19.96 -7.83 7.50
N SER A 16 18.89 -7.04 7.45
CA SER A 16 18.96 -5.63 7.05
C SER A 16 19.09 -4.76 8.29
N PRO A 17 20.00 -3.75 8.32
CA PRO A 17 19.97 -2.73 9.35
C PRO A 17 18.57 -2.12 9.43
N SER A 18 18.06 -1.89 10.65
CA SER A 18 16.80 -1.16 10.85
C SER A 18 16.86 0.29 10.38
N GLU A 19 18.07 0.78 10.08
CA GLU A 19 18.32 2.14 9.67
C GLU A 19 18.30 2.27 8.15
N LEU A 20 17.65 3.34 7.68
CA LEU A 20 17.66 3.74 6.28
C LEU A 20 19.10 3.89 5.77
N ALA A 21 19.43 3.19 4.69
CA ALA A 21 20.71 3.32 4.00
C ALA A 21 20.77 4.68 3.30
N THR A 22 21.90 5.38 3.44
CA THR A 22 22.08 6.72 2.86
C THR A 22 23.43 6.89 2.20
N PHE A 23 23.49 7.70 1.16
CA PHE A 23 24.76 8.19 0.59
C PHE A 23 24.64 9.66 0.22
N THR A 24 25.77 10.37 0.19
CA THR A 24 25.82 11.78 -0.23
C THR A 24 26.54 11.89 -1.56
N SER A 25 25.92 12.54 -2.54
CA SER A 25 26.52 12.80 -3.84
C SER A 25 27.57 13.91 -3.80
N ASP A 26 28.39 13.99 -4.84
CA ASP A 26 29.36 15.07 -5.07
C ASP A 26 28.70 16.43 -5.36
N PHE A 27 27.45 16.43 -5.85
CA PHE A 27 26.61 17.63 -5.96
C PHE A 27 25.87 18.00 -4.65
N GLY A 28 26.27 17.40 -3.52
CA GLY A 28 25.86 17.81 -2.17
C GLY A 28 24.42 17.47 -1.83
N VAL A 29 23.88 16.37 -2.35
CA VAL A 29 22.55 15.85 -2.00
C VAL A 29 22.69 14.50 -1.31
N THR A 30 22.07 14.36 -0.15
CA THR A 30 21.98 13.07 0.55
C THR A 30 20.73 12.32 0.09
N PHE A 31 20.93 11.11 -0.41
CA PHE A 31 19.87 10.20 -0.83
C PHE A 31 19.66 9.10 0.20
N GLY A 32 18.39 8.83 0.53
CA GLY A 32 17.99 7.58 1.15
C GLY A 32 17.74 6.50 0.10
N VAL A 33 18.21 5.27 0.34
CA VAL A 33 17.95 4.13 -0.55
C VAL A 33 16.92 3.22 0.13
N MET A 34 15.83 2.95 -0.57
CA MET A 34 14.69 2.18 -0.08
C MET A 34 14.31 1.07 -1.04
N MET A 35 13.62 0.06 -0.51
CA MET A 35 12.90 -0.95 -1.28
C MET A 35 11.41 -0.62 -1.31
N GLU A 36 10.65 -1.22 -2.24
CA GLU A 36 9.19 -1.04 -2.36
C GLU A 36 8.47 -1.25 -1.02
N GLU A 37 8.81 -2.31 -0.28
CA GLU A 37 8.21 -2.61 1.02
C GLU A 37 8.43 -1.48 2.06
N ASP A 38 9.52 -0.73 1.94
CA ASP A 38 9.85 0.35 2.88
C ASP A 38 8.85 1.52 2.77
N LEU A 39 8.19 1.73 1.62
CA LEU A 39 7.16 2.77 1.51
C LEU A 39 5.99 2.48 2.46
N ALA A 40 5.58 1.22 2.56
CA ALA A 40 4.52 0.79 3.46
C ALA A 40 4.98 0.75 4.93
N LEU A 41 6.22 0.36 5.18
CA LEU A 41 6.73 0.12 6.54
C LEU A 41 7.27 1.38 7.22
N TYR A 42 7.89 2.30 6.49
CA TYR A 42 8.51 3.48 7.10
C TYR A 42 7.49 4.56 7.45
N ASN A 43 7.67 5.13 8.64
CA ASN A 43 7.00 6.34 9.09
C ASN A 43 7.89 7.57 8.92
N VAL A 44 7.29 8.76 9.00
CA VAL A 44 7.99 10.05 8.82
C VAL A 44 9.24 10.18 9.70
N GLU A 45 9.20 9.70 10.94
CA GLU A 45 10.33 9.71 11.88
C GLU A 45 11.56 8.95 11.35
N GLN A 46 11.33 7.84 10.64
CA GLN A 46 12.40 6.99 10.09
C GLN A 46 13.08 7.62 8.88
N LEU A 47 12.48 8.65 8.28
CA LEU A 47 13.05 9.38 7.15
C LEU A 47 14.18 10.32 7.57
N LYS A 48 14.36 10.58 8.88
CA LYS A 48 15.43 11.42 9.46
C LYS A 48 15.56 12.80 8.78
N GLY A 49 14.44 13.35 8.28
CA GLY A 49 14.40 14.65 7.60
C GLY A 49 14.95 14.67 6.16
N LEU A 50 15.30 13.52 5.59
CA LEU A 50 15.77 13.45 4.20
C LEU A 50 14.69 13.85 3.21
N LYS A 51 15.14 14.44 2.09
CA LYS A 51 14.27 14.95 1.02
C LYS A 51 14.42 14.24 -0.31
N ASN A 52 15.39 13.35 -0.45
CA ASN A 52 15.71 12.72 -1.73
C ASN A 52 15.86 11.22 -1.52
N PHE A 53 15.11 10.43 -2.27
CA PHE A 53 15.05 8.98 -2.13
C PHE A 53 15.18 8.27 -3.47
N ILE A 54 15.85 7.13 -3.45
CA ILE A 54 15.93 6.18 -4.57
C ILE A 54 15.20 4.91 -4.14
N LEU A 55 14.20 4.53 -4.94
CA LEU A 55 13.45 3.29 -4.76
C LEU A 55 14.02 2.20 -5.67
N THR A 56 14.36 1.06 -5.07
CA THR A 56 15.00 -0.07 -5.75
C THR A 56 14.17 -1.34 -5.58
N GLY A 57 14.25 -2.27 -6.55
CA GLY A 57 13.54 -3.55 -6.54
C GLY A 57 12.60 -3.73 -7.74
N ASP A 58 12.34 -4.99 -8.09
CA ASP A 58 11.35 -5.38 -9.11
C ASP A 58 9.95 -5.48 -8.49
N TRP A 59 8.94 -5.02 -9.24
CA TRP A 59 7.55 -4.90 -8.82
C TRP A 59 6.94 -6.26 -8.49
N GLN A 60 6.79 -6.55 -7.20
CA GLN A 60 6.02 -7.68 -6.70
C GLN A 60 5.16 -7.22 -5.53
N SER A 61 4.22 -6.33 -5.83
CA SER A 61 3.25 -5.91 -4.84
C SER A 61 2.22 -7.01 -4.61
N GLU A 62 2.13 -7.50 -3.38
CA GLU A 62 1.17 -8.53 -2.98
C GLU A 62 -0.20 -7.95 -2.63
N LEU A 63 -0.30 -6.64 -2.38
CA LEU A 63 -1.55 -5.95 -2.06
C LEU A 63 -1.89 -4.80 -3.01
N PRO A 64 -3.12 -4.75 -3.55
CA PRO A 64 -3.65 -3.63 -4.32
C PRO A 64 -3.83 -2.38 -3.44
N LEU A 65 -3.75 -1.18 -4.03
CA LEU A 65 -3.61 0.13 -3.36
C LEU A 65 -2.33 0.31 -2.51
N PHE A 66 -1.57 -0.77 -2.32
CA PHE A 66 -0.32 -0.88 -1.58
C PHE A 66 0.89 -1.19 -2.45
N SER A 67 0.69 -1.33 -3.77
CA SER A 67 1.82 -1.40 -4.68
C SER A 67 2.64 -0.12 -4.61
N ALA A 68 3.97 -0.23 -4.68
CA ALA A 68 4.83 0.95 -4.73
C ALA A 68 4.39 1.89 -5.86
N ALA A 69 3.98 1.37 -7.01
CA ALA A 69 3.51 2.20 -8.11
C ALA A 69 2.23 2.99 -7.79
N GLN A 70 1.28 2.40 -7.05
CA GLN A 70 0.04 3.07 -6.66
C GLN A 70 0.25 3.98 -5.45
N PHE A 71 1.15 3.61 -4.55
CA PHE A 71 1.36 4.30 -3.28
C PHE A 71 2.43 5.39 -3.34
N ALA A 72 3.45 5.25 -4.19
CA ALA A 72 4.56 6.20 -4.32
C ALA A 72 4.13 7.65 -4.60
N PRO A 73 3.18 7.95 -5.52
CA PRO A 73 2.72 9.33 -5.73
C PRO A 73 2.15 9.93 -4.45
N SER A 74 1.36 9.16 -3.71
CA SER A 74 0.72 9.61 -2.48
C SER A 74 1.72 9.79 -1.34
N TRP A 75 2.65 8.84 -1.23
CA TRP A 75 3.71 8.86 -0.24
C TRP A 75 4.65 10.05 -0.43
N THR A 76 5.04 10.34 -1.68
CA THR A 76 5.92 11.47 -2.03
C THR A 76 5.25 12.82 -1.79
N TYR A 77 3.97 12.93 -2.17
CA TYR A 77 3.15 14.10 -1.92
C TYR A 77 3.04 14.39 -0.41
N THR A 78 2.70 13.38 0.39
CA THR A 78 2.44 13.53 1.82
C THR A 78 3.71 13.85 2.60
N ASN A 79 4.83 13.19 2.27
CA ASN A 79 6.12 13.44 2.93
C ASN A 79 6.85 14.69 2.38
N ASN A 80 6.39 15.25 1.27
CA ASN A 80 7.06 16.29 0.50
C ASN A 80 8.55 15.99 0.26
N VAL A 81 8.81 14.93 -0.50
CA VAL A 81 10.14 14.42 -0.83
C VAL A 81 10.24 14.04 -2.31
N ASN A 82 11.45 14.11 -2.85
CA ASN A 82 11.77 13.56 -4.17
C ASN A 82 11.95 12.04 -4.09
N LEU A 83 11.37 11.34 -5.05
CA LEU A 83 11.52 9.89 -5.20
C LEU A 83 11.83 9.55 -6.65
N VAL A 84 12.92 8.83 -6.84
CA VAL A 84 13.34 8.30 -8.14
C VAL A 84 13.21 6.79 -8.09
N SER A 85 12.45 6.21 -9.01
CA SER A 85 12.32 4.76 -9.19
C SER A 85 12.67 4.36 -10.63
N THR A 86 12.62 3.06 -10.92
CA THR A 86 12.77 2.52 -12.27
C THR A 86 11.59 2.86 -13.19
N SER A 87 10.41 3.17 -12.65
CA SER A 87 9.20 3.52 -13.43
C SER A 87 8.95 5.02 -13.55
N ALA A 88 9.30 5.80 -12.53
CA ALA A 88 8.80 7.17 -12.40
C ALA A 88 9.70 8.05 -11.54
N ILE A 89 9.57 9.35 -11.76
CA ILE A 89 10.22 10.38 -10.95
C ILE A 89 9.11 11.25 -10.35
N TYR A 90 9.09 11.37 -9.03
CA TYR A 90 8.14 12.21 -8.30
C TYR A 90 8.89 13.32 -7.55
N SER A 91 8.37 14.54 -7.64
CA SER A 91 8.94 15.72 -6.98
C SER A 91 7.99 16.24 -5.93
N GLY A 92 8.14 15.75 -4.70
CA GLY A 92 7.35 16.20 -3.54
C GLY A 92 5.88 16.43 -3.87
N LYS A 93 5.41 17.65 -3.60
CA LYS A 93 4.04 18.04 -3.92
C LYS A 93 3.77 18.36 -5.40
N ALA A 94 4.78 18.63 -6.23
CA ALA A 94 4.57 18.80 -7.68
C ALA A 94 4.23 17.50 -8.41
N GLY A 95 4.35 16.35 -7.74
CA GLY A 95 3.92 15.06 -8.29
C GLY A 95 4.83 14.54 -9.40
N LEU A 96 4.23 13.82 -10.36
CA LEU A 96 4.94 13.08 -11.40
C LEU A 96 5.66 14.02 -12.37
N LYS A 97 6.97 13.80 -12.57
CA LYS A 97 7.73 14.42 -13.65
C LYS A 97 7.66 13.53 -14.88
N THR A 98 6.97 13.99 -15.90
CA THR A 98 6.82 13.29 -17.18
C THR A 98 8.02 13.54 -18.09
N GLY A 99 8.50 12.50 -18.77
CA GLY A 99 9.51 12.59 -19.83
C GLY A 99 9.05 11.85 -21.09
N SER A 100 9.75 12.07 -22.21
CA SER A 100 9.48 11.37 -23.47
C SER A 100 10.49 10.24 -23.71
N GLY A 101 10.01 9.02 -23.97
CA GLY A 101 10.85 7.88 -24.37
C GLY A 101 11.12 6.88 -23.24
N SER A 102 12.10 6.00 -23.46
CA SER A 102 12.48 4.92 -22.52
C SER A 102 13.33 5.41 -21.33
N LEU A 103 13.76 6.67 -21.35
CA LEU A 103 14.52 7.31 -20.28
C LEU A 103 13.82 8.61 -19.87
N ILE A 104 13.47 8.71 -18.60
CA ILE A 104 12.91 9.93 -18.01
C ILE A 104 14.06 10.70 -17.39
N VAL A 105 14.22 11.96 -17.81
CA VAL A 105 15.16 12.92 -17.21
C VAL A 105 14.35 14.11 -16.73
N ALA A 106 14.56 14.51 -15.48
CA ALA A 106 13.85 15.62 -14.88
C ALA A 106 14.76 16.40 -13.91
N ASP A 107 14.63 17.72 -13.92
CA ASP A 107 15.25 18.59 -12.93
C ASP A 107 14.41 18.58 -11.65
N LEU A 108 15.07 18.33 -10.52
CA LEU A 108 14.45 18.25 -9.20
C LEU A 108 15.05 19.31 -8.28
N GLN A 109 14.18 19.98 -7.52
CA GLN A 109 14.64 20.84 -6.45
C GLN A 109 15.10 20.02 -5.25
N LYS A 110 16.28 20.32 -4.71
CA LYS A 110 16.90 19.55 -3.62
C LYS A 110 16.02 19.42 -2.35
N ASN A 111 15.19 20.44 -2.07
CA ASN A 111 14.40 20.54 -0.84
C ASN A 111 12.88 20.54 -1.06
N CYS A 112 12.40 20.43 -2.30
CA CYS A 112 10.97 20.49 -2.64
C CYS A 112 10.23 21.74 -2.10
N GLU A 113 10.90 22.90 -2.08
CA GLU A 113 10.32 24.16 -1.57
C GLU A 113 9.61 24.93 -2.69
N ASN A 114 8.48 25.59 -2.38
CA ASN A 114 7.74 26.45 -3.33
C ASN A 114 7.17 25.75 -4.58
N GLU A 115 7.07 24.42 -4.58
CA GLU A 115 6.41 23.68 -5.67
C GLU A 115 4.88 23.77 -5.56
N VAL A 116 4.22 24.03 -6.70
CA VAL A 116 2.75 24.01 -6.81
C VAL A 116 2.27 22.57 -6.62
N SER A 117 1.29 22.39 -5.73
CA SER A 117 0.75 21.06 -5.44
C SER A 117 -0.01 20.51 -6.64
N ALA A 118 0.37 19.32 -7.08
CA ALA A 118 -0.31 18.55 -8.11
C ALA A 118 -0.94 17.29 -7.50
N VAL A 119 -2.00 16.81 -8.14
CA VAL A 119 -2.68 15.58 -7.71
C VAL A 119 -1.66 14.43 -7.72
N PRO A 120 -1.56 13.63 -6.65
CA PRO A 120 -0.70 12.44 -6.64
C PRO A 120 -1.29 11.38 -7.57
N LEU A 121 -0.95 11.50 -8.86
CA LEU A 121 -1.50 10.68 -9.91
C LEU A 121 -0.72 9.36 -10.04
N VAL A 122 -1.47 8.27 -10.01
CA VAL A 122 -1.00 6.97 -10.48
C VAL A 122 -1.23 6.88 -11.98
N VAL A 123 -0.16 7.04 -12.78
CA VAL A 123 -0.19 6.76 -14.22
C VAL A 123 0.05 5.27 -14.39
N THR A 124 -0.99 4.51 -14.70
CA THR A 124 -1.00 3.03 -14.71
C THR A 124 -0.09 2.44 -15.79
N PRO A 125 0.98 1.70 -15.44
CA PRO A 125 1.49 0.63 -16.28
C PRO A 125 0.65 -0.64 -16.02
N GLU A 126 0.63 -1.56 -16.98
CA GLU A 126 -0.24 -2.74 -17.06
C GLU A 126 -0.14 -3.72 -15.86
N ASN A 127 -1.24 -4.42 -15.59
CA ASN A 127 -1.38 -5.64 -14.76
C ASN A 127 -0.99 -5.54 -13.28
N PHE A 128 -1.72 -4.74 -12.49
CA PHE A 128 -1.73 -4.91 -11.03
C PHE A 128 -2.83 -5.87 -10.59
N LEU A 129 -2.60 -6.56 -9.47
CA LEU A 129 -3.64 -7.31 -8.79
C LEU A 129 -4.77 -6.34 -8.39
N ALA A 130 -6.02 -6.75 -8.63
CA ALA A 130 -7.20 -6.01 -8.19
C ALA A 130 -7.43 -6.24 -6.70
N GLU A 131 -7.80 -5.20 -5.96
CA GLU A 131 -8.08 -5.26 -4.52
C GLU A 131 -9.04 -6.38 -4.18
N ASP A 132 -8.76 -7.12 -3.11
CA ASP A 132 -9.74 -8.06 -2.56
C ASP A 132 -10.79 -7.26 -1.79
N LEU A 133 -11.76 -6.80 -2.56
CA LEU A 133 -12.87 -6.00 -2.08
C LEU A 133 -13.81 -6.80 -1.16
N SER A 134 -13.65 -8.12 -1.02
CA SER A 134 -14.46 -8.94 -0.10
C SER A 134 -14.24 -8.57 1.38
N LEU A 135 -13.07 -8.01 1.70
CA LEU A 135 -12.72 -7.56 3.04
C LEU A 135 -13.33 -6.19 3.39
N TYR A 136 -13.89 -5.48 2.42
CA TYR A 136 -14.44 -4.14 2.58
C TYR A 136 -15.95 -4.20 2.83
N VAL A 137 -16.44 -3.26 3.64
CA VAL A 137 -17.86 -2.93 3.62
C VAL A 137 -18.08 -2.01 2.42
N MET A 138 -18.92 -2.45 1.48
CA MET A 138 -19.16 -1.74 0.22
C MET A 138 -20.62 -1.40 0.02
N LYS A 139 -20.87 -0.27 -0.64
CA LYS A 139 -22.18 0.11 -1.16
C LYS A 139 -22.02 0.63 -2.58
N GLN A 140 -22.85 0.13 -3.49
CA GLN A 140 -22.88 0.62 -4.86
C GLN A 140 -23.39 2.07 -4.89
N LEU A 141 -22.70 2.92 -5.63
CA LEU A 141 -23.08 4.32 -5.82
C LEU A 141 -24.30 4.41 -6.75
N ASP A 142 -25.32 5.15 -6.32
CA ASP A 142 -26.43 5.53 -7.20
C ASP A 142 -26.00 6.69 -8.10
N LEU A 143 -25.62 6.35 -9.34
CA LEU A 143 -25.16 7.32 -10.34
C LEU A 143 -26.25 8.31 -10.80
N GLN A 144 -27.53 7.93 -10.70
CA GLN A 144 -28.63 8.82 -11.05
C GLN A 144 -28.84 9.85 -9.94
N ALA A 145 -28.80 9.41 -8.68
CA ALA A 145 -28.86 10.32 -7.54
C ALA A 145 -27.64 11.25 -7.47
N SER A 146 -26.44 10.75 -7.82
CA SER A 146 -25.21 11.55 -7.79
C SER A 146 -25.20 12.75 -8.74
N ALA A 147 -26.05 12.76 -9.79
CA ALA A 147 -26.20 13.94 -10.65
C ALA A 147 -26.69 15.19 -9.89
N ASN A 148 -27.40 15.00 -8.77
CA ASN A 148 -27.90 16.07 -7.91
C ASN A 148 -27.08 16.27 -6.63
N GLY A 149 -26.00 15.50 -6.47
CA GLY A 149 -25.23 15.40 -5.23
C GLY A 149 -25.75 14.27 -4.34
N TYR A 150 -24.90 13.26 -4.15
CA TYR A 150 -25.17 12.08 -3.35
C TYR A 150 -24.26 12.08 -2.13
N THR A 151 -24.83 11.85 -0.95
CA THR A 151 -24.06 11.75 0.31
C THR A 151 -24.35 10.41 0.96
N GLU A 152 -23.32 9.72 1.41
CA GLU A 152 -23.44 8.42 2.04
C GLU A 152 -22.32 8.20 3.06
N THR A 153 -22.68 7.64 4.22
CA THR A 153 -21.71 7.25 5.24
C THR A 153 -21.59 5.74 5.27
N ILE A 154 -20.38 5.23 5.11
CA ILE A 154 -20.08 3.79 5.20
C ILE A 154 -19.14 3.55 6.36
N CYS A 155 -19.51 2.60 7.22
CA CYS A 155 -18.72 2.26 8.38
C CYS A 155 -18.26 0.81 8.31
N HIS A 156 -16.99 0.59 8.65
CA HIS A 156 -16.45 -0.72 8.95
C HIS A 156 -15.88 -0.71 10.37
N ARG A 157 -16.50 -1.47 11.27
CA ARG A 157 -16.21 -1.46 12.71
C ARG A 157 -16.38 -0.04 13.29
N SER A 158 -15.37 0.49 13.98
CA SER A 158 -15.36 1.83 14.58
C SER A 158 -14.95 2.95 13.64
N PHE A 159 -14.68 2.67 12.36
CA PHE A 159 -14.20 3.64 11.38
C PHE A 159 -15.28 3.89 10.33
N CYS A 160 -15.57 5.16 10.07
CA CYS A 160 -16.60 5.60 9.13
C CYS A 160 -16.02 6.60 8.13
N CYS A 161 -16.46 6.48 6.88
CA CYS A 161 -16.12 7.35 5.78
C CYS A 161 -17.39 8.03 5.27
N ASP A 162 -17.40 9.36 5.31
CA ASP A 162 -18.45 10.19 4.72
C ASP A 162 -18.08 10.52 3.28
N PHE A 163 -18.85 10.00 2.34
CA PHE A 163 -18.69 10.22 0.92
C PHE A 163 -19.68 11.26 0.44
N TYR A 164 -19.20 12.26 -0.30
CA TYR A 164 -19.99 13.14 -1.12
C TYR A 164 -19.57 13.00 -2.58
N VAL A 165 -20.52 12.70 -3.45
CA VAL A 165 -20.26 12.48 -4.88
C VAL A 165 -21.26 13.24 -5.72
N LYS A 166 -20.76 14.09 -6.61
CA LYS A 166 -21.54 14.81 -7.60
C LYS A 166 -21.01 14.52 -9.00
N THR A 167 -21.83 13.91 -9.84
CA THR A 167 -21.51 13.59 -11.24
C THR A 167 -22.16 14.59 -12.19
N ALA A 168 -21.63 14.72 -13.40
CA ALA A 168 -22.31 15.45 -14.47
C ALA A 168 -23.67 14.80 -14.80
N LYS A 169 -24.64 15.55 -15.33
CA LYS A 169 -26.02 15.05 -15.56
C LYS A 169 -26.13 13.97 -16.64
N ASP A 170 -25.17 13.88 -17.55
CA ASP A 170 -25.20 12.96 -18.70
C ASP A 170 -24.50 11.61 -18.40
N VAL A 171 -24.69 11.04 -17.20
CA VAL A 171 -24.02 9.77 -16.83
C VAL A 171 -24.63 8.59 -17.61
N LYS A 172 -23.79 7.88 -18.36
CA LYS A 172 -24.18 6.60 -18.98
C LYS A 172 -24.31 5.52 -17.90
N THR A 173 -25.42 4.79 -17.90
CA THR A 173 -25.82 3.80 -16.88
C THR A 173 -24.99 2.52 -16.85
N GLU A 174 -24.03 2.34 -17.75
CA GLU A 174 -23.21 1.12 -17.84
C GLU A 174 -22.00 1.13 -16.90
N SER A 175 -21.61 2.30 -16.37
CA SER A 175 -20.52 2.40 -15.41
C SER A 175 -20.98 1.99 -14.01
N THR A 176 -20.15 1.23 -13.30
CA THR A 176 -20.40 0.86 -11.90
C THR A 176 -19.31 1.42 -11.00
N TYR A 177 -19.75 2.09 -9.94
CA TYR A 177 -18.89 2.63 -8.89
C TYR A 177 -19.36 2.12 -7.53
N ASN A 178 -18.39 1.79 -6.68
CA ASN A 178 -18.61 1.34 -5.32
C ASN A 178 -17.91 2.29 -4.36
N LEU A 179 -18.60 2.61 -3.28
CA LEU A 179 -18.06 3.26 -2.11
C LEU A 179 -17.67 2.14 -1.14
N ALA A 180 -16.43 2.17 -0.65
CA ALA A 180 -15.87 1.08 0.15
C ALA A 180 -15.10 1.62 1.35
N THR A 181 -15.22 0.90 2.48
CA THR A 181 -14.54 1.24 3.73
C THR A 181 -13.90 0.01 4.36
N PHE A 182 -12.65 0.17 4.80
CA PHE A 182 -11.89 -0.87 5.49
C PHE A 182 -11.28 -0.36 6.79
N ASN A 183 -11.30 -1.19 7.82
CA ASN A 183 -10.62 -0.95 9.08
C ASN A 183 -10.15 -2.27 9.68
N GLY A 184 -8.84 -2.52 9.60
CA GLY A 184 -8.27 -3.77 10.06
C GLY A 184 -6.78 -3.88 9.77
N VAL A 185 -6.22 -5.02 10.17
CA VAL A 185 -4.81 -5.36 9.97
C VAL A 185 -4.68 -6.21 8.71
N ARG A 186 -3.69 -5.90 7.87
CA ARG A 186 -3.38 -6.66 6.66
C ARG A 186 -1.94 -7.20 6.72
N PRO A 187 -1.71 -8.46 6.33
CA PRO A 187 -0.36 -8.95 6.11
C PRO A 187 0.26 -8.20 4.93
N PHE A 188 1.51 -7.79 5.08
CA PHE A 188 2.27 -7.06 4.08
C PHE A 188 3.63 -7.75 3.90
N GLY A 189 3.80 -8.41 2.75
CA GLY A 189 4.91 -9.33 2.53
C GLY A 189 4.88 -10.52 3.50
N ALA A 190 5.97 -11.27 3.57
CA ALA A 190 6.00 -12.52 4.34
C ALA A 190 5.87 -12.34 5.87
N ASN A 191 6.35 -11.20 6.42
CA ASN A 191 6.65 -11.09 7.85
C ASN A 191 6.18 -9.78 8.52
N HIS A 192 5.37 -8.97 7.84
CA HIS A 192 4.88 -7.72 8.42
C HIS A 192 3.36 -7.63 8.41
N ASN A 193 2.82 -6.93 9.39
CA ASN A 193 1.41 -6.62 9.50
C ASN A 193 1.26 -5.10 9.58
N VAL A 194 0.32 -4.55 8.80
CA VAL A 194 0.05 -3.11 8.78
C VAL A 194 -1.41 -2.89 9.15
N ALA A 195 -1.66 -2.09 10.18
CA ALA A 195 -3.00 -1.64 10.51
C ALA A 195 -3.41 -0.54 9.54
N THR A 196 -4.58 -0.69 8.93
CA THR A 196 -5.04 0.15 7.83
C THR A 196 -6.46 0.61 8.02
N GLN A 197 -6.69 1.87 7.65
CA GLN A 197 -8.00 2.51 7.56
C GLN A 197 -8.12 3.06 6.15
N ILE A 198 -9.13 2.64 5.40
CA ILE A 198 -9.22 2.95 3.97
C ILE A 198 -10.63 3.43 3.66
N CYS A 199 -10.73 4.57 3.01
CA CYS A 199 -11.94 5.05 2.35
C CYS A 199 -11.67 5.11 0.85
N VAL A 200 -12.44 4.42 0.02
CA VAL A 200 -12.22 4.45 -1.43
C VAL A 200 -13.53 4.43 -2.21
N LEU A 201 -13.60 5.29 -3.22
CA LEU A 201 -14.53 5.21 -4.33
C LEU A 201 -13.79 4.51 -5.48
N SER A 202 -14.30 3.36 -5.89
CA SER A 202 -13.68 2.52 -6.93
C SER A 202 -14.68 2.22 -8.05
N GLY A 203 -14.26 2.32 -9.30
CA GLY A 203 -15.11 2.10 -10.46
C GLY A 203 -14.42 1.31 -11.58
N SER A 204 -15.23 0.64 -12.39
CA SER A 204 -14.77 -0.25 -13.45
C SER A 204 -14.61 0.43 -14.82
N GLN A 205 -15.04 1.69 -14.99
CA GLN A 205 -15.07 2.36 -16.31
C GLN A 205 -14.80 3.87 -16.29
N ASN A 206 -14.16 4.31 -17.37
CA ASN A 206 -13.49 5.61 -17.54
C ASN A 206 -14.38 6.76 -18.06
N ASN A 207 -15.70 6.65 -18.07
CA ASN A 207 -16.56 7.63 -18.76
C ASN A 207 -17.46 8.46 -17.84
N VAL A 208 -17.23 8.41 -16.53
CA VAL A 208 -17.96 9.26 -15.57
C VAL A 208 -17.14 10.51 -15.28
N ASN A 209 -17.77 11.66 -15.51
CA ASN A 209 -17.24 12.96 -15.12
C ASN A 209 -17.79 13.33 -13.75
N PHE A 210 -16.91 13.51 -12.79
CA PHE A 210 -17.23 13.96 -11.45
C PHE A 210 -17.06 15.48 -11.36
N GLU A 211 -18.15 16.19 -11.08
CA GLU A 211 -18.08 17.62 -10.78
C GLU A 211 -17.37 17.84 -9.44
N ARG A 212 -17.68 17.01 -8.44
CA ARG A 212 -17.04 17.04 -7.13
C ARG A 212 -17.08 15.66 -6.47
N ILE A 213 -15.95 15.25 -5.91
CA ILE A 213 -15.84 14.10 -5.01
C ILE A 213 -15.23 14.61 -3.71
N SER A 214 -15.79 14.23 -2.56
CA SER A 214 -15.23 14.55 -1.26
C SER A 214 -15.37 13.34 -0.34
N ILE A 215 -14.30 13.03 0.39
CA ILE A 215 -14.25 12.01 1.42
C ILE A 215 -13.81 12.69 2.71
N THR A 216 -14.61 12.54 3.77
CA THR A 216 -14.24 12.97 5.12
C THR A 216 -14.26 11.77 6.06
N ALA A 217 -13.22 11.61 6.87
CA ALA A 217 -13.15 10.53 7.84
C ALA A 217 -12.25 10.88 9.04
N ASN A 218 -12.55 10.24 10.17
CA ASN A 218 -11.79 10.38 11.40
C ASN A 218 -10.81 9.20 11.56
N PHE A 219 -9.54 9.48 11.31
CA PHE A 219 -8.47 8.50 11.39
C PHE A 219 -7.89 8.41 12.81
N THR A 220 -7.28 7.26 13.11
CA THR A 220 -6.56 7.06 14.36
C THR A 220 -5.34 7.99 14.44
N LYS A 221 -5.11 8.63 15.60
CA LYS A 221 -4.06 9.66 15.80
C LYS A 221 -2.65 9.28 15.37
N GLN A 222 -2.31 8.00 15.42
CA GLN A 222 -0.96 7.49 15.11
C GLN A 222 -0.83 7.02 13.66
N SER A 223 -1.93 7.06 12.89
CA SER A 223 -1.89 6.70 11.48
C SER A 223 -1.31 7.85 10.65
N SER A 224 -0.63 7.52 9.57
CA SER A 224 -0.26 8.45 8.51
C SER A 224 -1.25 8.30 7.37
N GLN A 225 -1.77 9.42 6.84
CA GLN A 225 -2.82 9.41 5.81
C GLN A 225 -2.30 9.90 4.46
N TYR A 226 -2.78 9.27 3.41
CA TYR A 226 -2.23 9.34 2.06
C TYR A 226 -3.41 9.43 1.06
N PRO A 227 -3.51 10.53 0.28
CA PRO A 227 -4.54 10.67 -0.76
C PRO A 227 -4.23 9.81 -1.98
N ILE A 228 -5.17 8.99 -2.43
CA ILE A 228 -5.03 8.13 -3.60
C ILE A 228 -5.91 8.65 -4.72
N VAL A 229 -5.30 8.93 -5.88
CA VAL A 229 -6.02 9.21 -7.13
C VAL A 229 -5.43 8.38 -8.25
N GLN A 230 -6.25 7.49 -8.78
CA GLN A 230 -5.95 6.72 -9.97
C GLN A 230 -6.91 7.13 -11.07
N SER A 231 -6.35 7.60 -12.18
CA SER A 231 -7.11 7.97 -13.37
C SER A 231 -6.34 7.56 -14.62
N THR A 232 -7.10 7.28 -15.69
CA THR A 232 -6.53 7.01 -17.02
C THR A 232 -6.23 8.28 -17.81
N ALA A 233 -6.64 9.45 -17.30
CA ALA A 233 -6.28 10.76 -17.81
C ALA A 233 -5.64 11.58 -16.69
N VAL A 234 -4.84 12.59 -17.03
CA VAL A 234 -4.34 13.54 -16.02
C VAL A 234 -5.55 14.26 -15.42
N PRO A 235 -5.87 14.06 -14.13
CA PRO A 235 -7.01 14.72 -13.51
C PRO A 235 -6.77 16.24 -13.48
N THR A 236 -7.86 16.99 -13.54
CA THR A 236 -7.90 18.44 -13.43
C THR A 236 -7.22 18.89 -12.11
N GLU A 237 -6.61 20.07 -12.13
CA GLU A 237 -5.67 20.56 -11.10
C GLU A 237 -6.29 20.94 -9.74
N ALA A 238 -7.63 20.98 -9.64
CA ALA A 238 -8.34 21.44 -8.45
C ALA A 238 -8.61 20.28 -7.47
N PHE A 239 -7.68 20.05 -6.55
CA PHE A 239 -7.86 19.14 -5.42
C PHE A 239 -7.46 19.81 -4.10
N ASN A 240 -8.02 19.32 -3.01
CA ASN A 240 -7.64 19.74 -1.66
C ASN A 240 -7.50 18.52 -0.76
N PHE A 241 -6.36 18.36 -0.11
CA PHE A 241 -6.12 17.33 0.88
C PHE A 241 -5.71 17.98 2.20
N GLU A 242 -6.59 17.90 3.19
CA GLU A 242 -6.43 18.57 4.48
C GLU A 242 -6.48 17.55 5.62
N VAL A 243 -5.54 17.67 6.57
CA VAL A 243 -5.46 16.84 7.78
C VAL A 243 -5.50 17.77 8.99
N LYS A 244 -6.57 17.68 9.79
CA LYS A 244 -6.79 18.48 11.01
C LYS A 244 -6.60 17.62 12.25
N ASN A 245 -5.77 18.08 13.17
CA ASN A 245 -5.49 17.39 14.43
C ASN A 245 -6.11 18.15 15.62
N ASN A 246 -7.43 18.02 15.81
CA ASN A 246 -8.18 18.69 16.87
C ASN A 246 -8.70 17.69 17.91
N GLY A 247 -7.80 16.90 18.50
CA GLY A 247 -8.16 15.83 19.45
C GLY A 247 -8.65 14.54 18.79
N VAL A 248 -9.01 14.59 17.51
CA VAL A 248 -9.20 13.49 16.54
C VAL A 248 -8.49 13.93 15.24
N THR A 249 -7.94 12.98 14.47
CA THR A 249 -7.32 13.27 13.17
C THR A 249 -8.38 13.21 12.08
N GLU A 250 -9.01 14.35 11.82
CA GLU A 250 -10.00 14.48 10.75
C GLU A 250 -9.28 14.73 9.42
N VAL A 251 -9.62 13.94 8.41
CA VAL A 251 -9.05 14.07 7.07
C VAL A 251 -10.16 14.34 6.09
N THR A 252 -9.97 15.38 5.28
CA THR A 252 -10.86 15.75 4.19
C THR A 252 -10.06 15.71 2.89
N PHE A 253 -10.53 14.92 1.93
CA PHE A 253 -9.95 14.86 0.60
C PHE A 253 -11.02 15.20 -0.44
N GLU A 254 -10.78 16.27 -1.20
CA GLU A 254 -11.70 16.78 -2.21
C GLU A 254 -11.03 16.86 -3.58
N LEU A 255 -11.79 16.54 -4.61
CA LEU A 255 -11.42 16.68 -6.01
C LEU A 255 -12.57 17.31 -6.79
N GLU A 256 -12.26 18.35 -7.56
CA GLU A 256 -13.20 19.01 -8.45
C GLU A 256 -12.89 18.68 -9.91
N ASN A 257 -13.94 18.53 -10.71
CA ASN A 257 -13.84 18.25 -12.15
C ASN A 257 -13.00 16.99 -12.48
N GLY A 258 -13.11 15.93 -11.69
CA GLY A 258 -12.41 14.66 -11.92
C GLY A 258 -12.92 13.95 -13.18
N LYS A 259 -12.01 13.61 -14.10
CA LYS A 259 -12.32 12.83 -15.31
C LYS A 259 -11.62 11.48 -15.26
N ASN A 260 -12.32 10.44 -15.72
CA ASN A 260 -11.81 9.07 -15.88
C ASN A 260 -11.21 8.48 -14.60
N ILE A 261 -11.77 8.85 -13.45
CA ILE A 261 -11.31 8.41 -12.12
C ILE A 261 -11.66 6.94 -11.92
N MET A 262 -10.66 6.08 -11.73
CA MET A 262 -10.87 4.67 -11.39
C MET A 262 -10.92 4.47 -9.88
N ASN A 263 -9.96 5.04 -9.15
CA ASN A 263 -9.91 4.99 -7.70
C ASN A 263 -9.69 6.39 -7.13
N PHE A 264 -10.52 6.79 -6.17
CA PHE A 264 -10.36 8.02 -5.40
C PHE A 264 -10.55 7.68 -3.93
N GLY A 265 -9.55 7.95 -3.09
CA GLY A 265 -9.61 7.50 -1.71
C GLY A 265 -8.60 8.13 -0.79
N VAL A 266 -8.76 7.85 0.49
CA VAL A 266 -7.80 8.17 1.53
C VAL A 266 -7.36 6.86 2.16
N PHE A 267 -6.06 6.67 2.20
CA PHE A 267 -5.42 5.52 2.77
C PHE A 267 -4.65 5.91 4.03
N GLY A 268 -5.00 5.31 5.17
CA GLY A 268 -4.35 5.48 6.45
C GLY A 268 -3.59 4.23 6.85
N LYS A 269 -2.33 4.35 7.26
CA LYS A 269 -1.54 3.24 7.81
C LYS A 269 -0.91 3.54 9.16
N THR A 270 -0.77 2.50 9.97
CA THR A 270 0.04 2.49 11.19
C THR A 270 0.95 1.27 11.18
N ALA A 271 2.27 1.48 11.20
CA ALA A 271 3.25 0.40 11.21
C ALA A 271 3.50 -0.18 12.62
N LYS A 272 3.07 0.51 13.69
CA LYS A 272 3.06 -0.01 15.06
C LYS A 272 1.70 -0.62 15.34
N VAL A 273 1.55 -1.92 15.10
CA VAL A 273 0.31 -2.67 15.36
C VAL A 273 0.45 -3.38 16.70
N ASP A 274 -0.46 -3.14 17.64
CA ASP A 274 -0.58 -3.93 18.87
C ASP A 274 -1.54 -5.09 18.56
N LEU A 275 -0.97 -6.22 18.12
CA LEU A 275 -1.75 -7.40 17.68
C LEU A 275 -2.65 -7.98 18.78
N GLU A 276 -2.51 -7.59 20.06
CA GLU A 276 -3.44 -8.03 21.12
C GLU A 276 -4.68 -7.12 21.23
N LYS A 277 -4.60 -5.86 20.79
CA LYS A 277 -5.70 -4.88 20.88
C LYS A 277 -6.38 -4.61 19.54
N ASP A 278 -5.62 -4.66 18.46
CA ASP A 278 -6.09 -4.31 17.11
C ASP A 278 -6.68 -5.51 16.37
N TYR A 279 -6.47 -6.73 16.90
CA TYR A 279 -7.08 -7.97 16.43
C TYR A 279 -8.40 -8.20 17.18
N VAL A 280 -9.51 -8.00 16.49
CA VAL A 280 -10.68 -8.85 16.73
C VAL A 280 -10.69 -9.83 15.58
N VAL A 281 -10.14 -11.03 15.83
CA VAL A 281 -10.32 -12.18 14.94
C VAL A 281 -11.82 -12.40 14.89
N GLU A 282 -12.46 -12.20 13.74
CA GLU A 282 -13.76 -12.85 13.52
C GLU A 282 -13.48 -14.35 13.48
N LYS A 283 -13.70 -15.02 14.61
CA LYS A 283 -13.60 -16.47 14.74
C LYS A 283 -14.71 -17.13 13.91
N ASN A 284 -14.51 -17.25 12.60
CA ASN A 284 -15.18 -18.32 11.88
C ASN A 284 -14.54 -19.64 12.32
N SER A 285 -15.27 -20.33 13.19
CA SER A 285 -14.81 -21.44 14.04
C SER A 285 -14.70 -22.76 13.26
N THR A 286 -14.19 -22.74 12.04
CA THR A 286 -14.05 -23.95 11.21
C THR A 286 -12.69 -24.15 10.55
N ASP A 287 -11.87 -23.09 10.33
CA ASP A 287 -10.59 -23.24 9.61
C ASP A 287 -9.33 -23.21 10.50
N ILE A 288 -9.48 -22.94 11.80
CA ILE A 288 -8.36 -22.78 12.76
C ILE A 288 -7.59 -24.09 12.98
N ALA A 289 -8.17 -25.25 12.72
CA ALA A 289 -7.45 -26.51 12.89
C ALA A 289 -6.43 -26.78 11.78
N GLN A 290 -6.52 -26.10 10.63
CA GLN A 290 -5.70 -26.42 9.46
C GLN A 290 -4.59 -25.39 9.22
N SER A 291 -4.80 -24.09 9.51
CA SER A 291 -3.75 -23.07 9.37
C SER A 291 -2.66 -23.19 10.45
N ASP A 292 -3.07 -23.35 11.72
CA ASP A 292 -2.12 -23.43 12.85
C ASP A 292 -1.27 -24.69 12.77
N PHE A 293 -1.81 -25.78 12.22
CA PHE A 293 -1.06 -27.01 11.98
C PHE A 293 -0.06 -26.83 10.83
N VAL A 294 -0.40 -26.06 9.79
CA VAL A 294 0.48 -25.82 8.65
C VAL A 294 1.62 -24.87 9.03
N GLU A 295 1.34 -23.76 9.72
CA GLU A 295 2.38 -22.83 10.21
C GLU A 295 3.33 -23.48 11.23
N TYR A 296 2.83 -24.37 12.10
CA TYR A 296 3.69 -25.08 13.06
C TYR A 296 4.63 -26.08 12.38
N PHE A 297 4.21 -26.71 11.27
CA PHE A 297 5.05 -27.65 10.52
C PHE A 297 6.08 -26.97 9.60
N PHE A 298 5.81 -25.75 9.14
CA PHE A 298 6.72 -24.96 8.31
C PHE A 298 7.63 -24.01 9.11
N ASN A 299 7.59 -24.11 10.44
CA ASN A 299 8.55 -23.43 11.30
C ASN A 299 9.94 -24.11 11.15
N GLU A 300 10.98 -23.32 10.85
CA GLU A 300 12.35 -23.83 10.58
C GLU A 300 12.87 -24.72 11.71
N ASP A 301 12.52 -24.42 12.97
CA ASP A 301 12.90 -25.24 14.14
C ASP A 301 12.29 -26.65 14.11
N VAL A 302 11.06 -26.77 13.60
CA VAL A 302 10.36 -28.06 13.48
C VAL A 302 10.86 -28.83 12.27
N GLN A 303 11.18 -28.13 11.19
CA GLN A 303 11.73 -28.73 9.98
C GLN A 303 13.14 -29.29 10.21
N GLU A 304 14.02 -28.55 10.93
CA GLU A 304 15.33 -29.07 11.35
C GLU A 304 15.20 -30.29 12.27
N PHE A 305 14.22 -30.30 13.17
CA PHE A 305 13.95 -31.45 14.05
C PHE A 305 13.48 -32.68 13.26
N VAL A 306 12.59 -32.50 12.28
CA VAL A 306 12.09 -33.57 11.42
C VAL A 306 13.21 -34.10 10.51
N ASP A 307 14.02 -33.23 9.92
CA ASP A 307 15.17 -33.63 9.10
C ASP A 307 16.21 -34.39 9.93
N TYR A 308 16.48 -33.94 11.17
CA TYR A 308 17.37 -34.64 12.09
C TYR A 308 16.87 -36.05 12.44
N LEU A 309 15.58 -36.20 12.75
CA LEU A 309 14.96 -37.50 13.01
C LEU A 309 14.97 -38.40 11.77
N TRP A 310 14.70 -37.82 10.59
CA TRP A 310 14.66 -38.55 9.33
C TRP A 310 16.02 -39.07 8.90
N ILE A 311 17.08 -38.26 9.08
CA ILE A 311 18.47 -38.67 8.87
C ILE A 311 18.83 -39.82 9.81
N ARG A 312 18.51 -39.72 11.10
CA ARG A 312 18.79 -40.80 12.07
C ARG A 312 18.03 -42.08 11.77
N LEU A 313 16.78 -41.98 11.34
CA LEU A 313 15.97 -43.13 10.96
C LEU A 313 16.54 -43.82 9.71
N ARG A 314 16.95 -43.06 8.68
CA ARG A 314 17.58 -43.63 7.48
C ARG A 314 18.90 -44.34 7.79
N VAL A 315 19.74 -43.74 8.64
CA VAL A 315 20.99 -44.38 9.06
C VAL A 315 20.71 -45.71 9.77
N LEU A 316 19.72 -45.74 10.67
CA LEU A 316 19.31 -46.97 11.35
C LEU A 316 18.79 -48.03 10.39
N ILE A 317 17.94 -47.65 9.43
CA ILE A 317 17.42 -48.57 8.41
C ILE A 317 18.56 -49.17 7.59
N VAL A 318 19.52 -48.36 7.13
CA VAL A 318 20.68 -48.83 6.37
C VAL A 318 21.54 -49.78 7.19
N VAL A 319 21.83 -49.46 8.46
CA VAL A 319 22.62 -50.32 9.35
C VAL A 319 21.91 -51.66 9.59
N VAL A 320 20.60 -51.64 9.84
CA VAL A 320 19.80 -52.85 10.02
C VAL A 320 19.74 -53.67 8.72
N SER A 321 19.57 -53.04 7.57
CA SER A 321 19.59 -53.73 6.27
C SER A 321 20.94 -54.38 5.96
N ILE A 322 22.06 -53.74 6.31
CA ILE A 322 23.40 -54.34 6.18
C ILE A 322 23.53 -55.54 7.12
N TYR A 323 23.08 -55.42 8.37
CA TYR A 323 23.14 -56.51 9.34
C TYR A 323 22.31 -57.74 8.91
N PHE A 324 21.13 -57.52 8.32
CA PHE A 324 20.32 -58.60 7.75
C PHE A 324 20.94 -59.23 6.50
N LEU A 325 21.64 -58.45 5.66
CA LEU A 325 22.36 -58.97 4.50
C LEU A 325 23.62 -59.76 4.89
N GLU A 326 24.23 -59.47 6.04
CA GLU A 326 25.40 -60.19 6.56
C GLU A 326 25.03 -61.50 7.27
N MET A 327 23.75 -61.67 7.65
CA MET A 327 23.21 -62.91 8.25
C MET A 327 22.61 -63.89 7.23
N MET A 328 22.49 -63.52 5.96
CA MET A 328 22.10 -64.41 4.85
C MET A 328 23.32 -65.02 4.17
#